data_AF-A0A6J4MRH7-F1
#
_entry.id   AF-A0A6J4MRH7-F1
#
_cell.length_a   1.000
_cell.length_b   1.000
_cell.length_c   1.000
_cell.angle_alpha   90.00
_cell.angle_beta   90.00
_cell.angle_gamma   90.00
#
_symmetry.space_group_name_H-M   'P 1'
#
loop_
_entity.id
_entity.type
_entity.pdbx_description
1 polymer ?
#
loop_
_entity_poly.entity_id
_entity_poly.type
_entity_poly.pdbx_seq_one_letter_code
_entity_poly.pdbx_strand_id
1 'polypeptide(L)' 'MREQYERQGSPWYATARLWDDGVIDPAETRRVLGLGLAACERAPLPEPDYGIFRM' A
#
# COMPACT_ATOMS: atom_id res chain seq x y z
N MET A 1 -9.87 25.78 0.58
CA MET A 1 -8.73 24.85 0.40
C MET A 1 -8.68 23.79 1.51
N ARG A 2 -8.59 24.15 2.79
CA ARG A 2 -8.53 23.19 3.92
C ARG A 2 -9.59 22.07 3.85
N GLU A 3 -10.86 22.42 3.75
CA GLU A 3 -11.96 21.44 3.71
C GLU A 3 -11.87 20.44 2.55
N GLN A 4 -11.39 20.90 1.39
CA GLN A 4 -11.17 20.03 0.25
C GLN A 4 -10.09 18.99 0.57
N TYR A 5 -8.98 19.42 1.16
CA TYR A 5 -7.88 18.54 1.55
C TYR A 5 -8.29 17.56 2.65
N GLU A 6 -9.05 18.00 3.66
CA GLU A 6 -9.57 17.10 4.70
C GLU A 6 -10.46 16.01 4.09
N ARG A 7 -11.36 16.39 3.18
CA ARG A 7 -12.25 15.44 2.52
C ARG A 7 -11.48 14.46 1.64
N GLN A 8 -10.54 14.95 0.84
CA GLN A 8 -9.82 14.14 -0.14
C GLN A 8 -8.65 13.36 0.46
N GLY A 9 -8.14 13.78 1.61
CA GLY A 9 -7.09 13.10 2.37
C GLY A 9 -7.62 12.04 3.34
N SER A 10 -8.94 11.92 3.51
CA SER A 10 -9.54 10.87 4.32
C SER A 10 -9.21 9.47 3.76
N PRO A 11 -8.91 8.47 4.61
CA PRO A 11 -8.71 7.08 4.17
C PRO A 11 -9.90 6.53 3.36
N TRP A 12 -11.12 6.97 3.69
CA TRP A 12 -12.33 6.57 2.99
C TRP A 12 -12.41 7.13 1.56
N TYR A 13 -11.81 8.30 1.33
CA TYR A 13 -11.77 8.90 0.00
C TYR A 13 -10.82 8.13 -0.92
N ALA A 14 -9.66 7.70 -0.39
CA ALA A 14 -8.67 6.90 -1.09
C ALA A 14 -9.19 5.49 -1.41
N THR A 15 -9.72 4.78 -0.41
CA THR A 15 -10.15 3.39 -0.56
C THR A 15 -11.35 3.24 -1.49
N ALA A 16 -12.27 4.22 -1.51
CA ALA A 16 -13.39 4.27 -2.46
C ALA A 16 -12.97 4.44 -3.93
N ARG A 17 -11.67 4.71 -4.18
CA ARG A 17 -11.08 4.91 -5.51
C ARG A 17 -9.99 3.89 -5.83
N LEU A 18 -9.82 2.88 -4.97
CA LEU A 18 -8.76 1.87 -5.08
C LEU A 18 -7.36 2.49 -5.18
N TRP A 19 -7.14 3.61 -4.49
CA TRP A 19 -5.78 4.14 -4.31
C TRP A 19 -4.97 3.31 -3.31
N ASP A 20 -5.68 2.57 -2.46
CA ASP A 20 -5.21 1.52 -1.58
C ASP A 20 -6.05 0.26 -1.77
N ASP A 21 -5.55 -0.89 -1.31
CA ASP A 21 -6.26 -2.17 -1.34
C ASP A 21 -7.21 -2.38 -0.13
N GLY A 22 -7.37 -1.36 0.73
CA GLY A 22 -8.26 -1.39 1.88
C GLY A 22 -7.71 -0.68 3.12
N VAL A 23 -8.62 -0.06 3.88
CA VAL A 23 -8.35 0.44 5.24
C VAL A 23 -8.44 -0.71 6.23
N ILE A 24 -7.43 -0.90 7.07
CA ILE A 24 -7.36 -1.98 8.05
C ILE A 24 -7.32 -1.44 9.49
N ASP A 25 -7.77 -2.27 10.44
CA ASP A 25 -7.49 -2.04 11.86
C ASP A 25 -5.97 -2.09 12.09
N PRO A 26 -5.35 -1.05 12.71
CA PRO A 26 -3.93 -1.05 13.01
C PRO A 26 -3.44 -2.30 13.76
N ALA A 27 -4.26 -2.90 14.63
CA ALA A 27 -3.91 -4.12 15.35
C ALA A 27 -3.75 -5.34 14.42
N GLU A 28 -4.42 -5.33 13.26
CA GLU A 28 -4.44 -6.43 12.30
C GLU A 28 -3.27 -6.38 11.29
N THR A 29 -2.44 -5.34 11.33
CA THR A 29 -1.31 -5.12 10.40
C THR A 29 -0.44 -6.37 10.23
N ARG A 30 -0.08 -7.04 11.34
CA ARG A 30 0.75 -8.26 11.30
C ARG A 30 0.08 -9.39 10.52
N ARG A 31 -1.22 -9.59 10.73
CA ARG A 31 -1.96 -10.67 10.07
C ARG A 31 -2.10 -10.40 8.58
N VAL A 32 -2.46 -9.16 8.21
CA VAL A 32 -2.62 -8.76 6.80
C VAL A 32 -1.30 -8.91 6.04
N LEU A 33 -0.18 -8.43 6.61
CA LEU A 33 1.14 -8.61 6.01
C LEU A 33 1.53 -10.09 5.89
N GLY A 34 1.26 -10.90 6.93
CA GLY A 34 1.54 -12.34 6.88
C GLY A 34 0.81 -13.05 5.74
N LEU A 35 -0.47 -12.70 5.51
CA LEU A 35 -1.25 -13.24 4.39
C LEU A 35 -0.73 -12.75 3.04
N GLY A 36 -0.37 -11.47 2.92
CA GLY A 36 0.20 -10.90 1.69
C GLY A 36 1.53 -11.56 1.30
N LEU A 37 2.43 -11.77 2.27
CA LEU A 37 3.69 -12.49 2.03
C LEU A 37 3.45 -13.94 1.60
N ALA A 38 2.55 -14.64 2.28
CA ALA A 38 2.18 -16.02 1.91
C ALA A 38 1.56 -16.10 0.50
N ALA A 39 0.81 -15.08 0.07
CA ALA A 39 0.28 -15.02 -1.29
C ALA A 39 1.38 -14.85 -2.35
N CYS A 40 2.44 -14.09 -2.04
CA CYS A 40 3.52 -13.80 -2.98
C CYS A 40 4.69 -14.82 -2.95
N GLU A 41 4.77 -15.68 -1.93
CA GLU A 41 5.96 -16.52 -1.65
C GLU A 41 6.38 -17.47 -2.78
N ARG A 42 5.48 -17.75 -3.74
CA ARG A 42 5.72 -18.70 -4.84
C ARG A 42 6.14 -18.04 -6.14
N ALA A 43 6.10 -16.71 -6.22
CA ALA A 43 6.54 -15.99 -7.40
C ALA A 43 8.08 -15.99 -7.48
N PRO A 44 8.68 -16.24 -8.66
CA PRO A 44 10.12 -16.08 -8.84
C PRO A 44 10.57 -14.65 -8.53
N LEU A 45 11.69 -14.51 -7.83
CA LEU A 45 12.31 -13.21 -7.57
C LEU A 45 13.28 -12.87 -8.72
N PRO A 46 13.08 -11.76 -9.45
CA PRO A 46 14.02 -11.33 -10.47
C PRO A 46 15.31 -10.79 -9.85
N GLU A 47 16.43 -10.90 -10.58
CA GLU A 47 17.67 -10.21 -10.22
C GLU A 47 17.44 -8.68 -10.23
N PRO A 48 17.99 -7.92 -9.26
CA PRO A 48 17.83 -6.48 -9.24
C PRO A 48 18.51 -5.79 -10.44
N ASP A 49 17.79 -4.88 -11.10
CA ASP A 49 18.30 -4.03 -12.18
C ASP A 49 17.97 -2.57 -11.86
N TYR A 50 18.98 -1.81 -11.45
CA TYR A 50 18.82 -0.43 -10.96
C TYR A 50 19.20 0.58 -12.03
N GLY A 51 18.48 1.71 -12.07
CA GLY A 51 18.83 2.87 -12.90
C GLY A 51 20.01 3.69 -12.36
N ILE A 52 20.22 4.87 -12.96
CA ILE A 52 21.31 5.78 -12.58
C ILE A 52 21.01 6.44 -11.23
N PHE A 53 21.93 6.31 -10.28
CA PHE A 53 21.94 7.13 -9.07
C PHE A 53 22.52 8.52 -9.35
N ARG A 54 21.71 9.57 -9.19
CA ARG A 54 22.18 10.97 -9.24
C ARG A 54 22.70 11.36 -7.86
N MET A 55 24.02 11.47 -7.74
CA MET A 55 24.74 11.94 -6.55
C MET A 55 24.82 13.47 -6.49
#